data_AF-A0A0Q4JIR9-F1
#
_entry.id   AF-A0A0Q4JIR9-F1
#
_cell.length_a   1.000
_cell.length_b   1.000
_cell.length_c   1.000
_cell.angle_alpha   90.00
_cell.angle_beta   90.00
_cell.angle_gamma   90.00
#
_symmetry.space_group_name_H-M   'P 1'
#
loop_
_entity.id
_entity.type
_entity.pdbx_description
1 polymer ?
#
loop_
_entity_poly.entity_id
_entity_poly.type
_entity_poly.pdbx_seq_one_letter_code
_entity_poly.pdbx_strand_id
1 'polypeptide(L)'
;MSRHTFTGNAGTTVAIGWDRPLATFFVQVLRSHPTMEGEDDMVEWQGTEPEELPTAASAIEIAARYASLPDDLGATLETDRLKTLGSTDGPAQRAVRPFLYRS
;
A
#
# COMPACT_ATOMS: atom_id res chain seq x y z
N MET A 1 6.12 8.13 -1.91
CA MET A 1 5.14 7.03 -1.90
C MET A 1 5.34 6.26 -3.18
N SER A 2 5.19 4.93 -3.16
CA SER A 2 5.17 4.09 -4.35
C SER A 2 3.88 3.30 -4.41
N ARG A 3 3.47 2.89 -5.61
CA ARG A 3 2.31 2.03 -5.84
C ARG A 3 2.58 1.15 -7.05
N HIS A 4 2.37 -0.15 -6.86
CA HIS A 4 2.43 -1.18 -7.89
C HIS A 4 1.06 -1.84 -7.95
N THR A 5 0.52 -2.00 -9.17
CA THR A 5 -0.82 -2.55 -9.37
C THR A 5 -0.71 -3.84 -10.16
N PHE A 6 -1.43 -4.86 -9.70
CA PHE A 6 -1.49 -6.20 -10.28
C PHE A 6 -2.93 -6.59 -10.54
N THR A 7 -3.16 -7.36 -11.61
CA THR A 7 -4.42 -8.05 -11.81
C THR A 7 -4.53 -9.16 -10.78
N GLY A 8 -5.59 -9.13 -9.97
CA GLY A 8 -5.90 -10.16 -8.99
C GLY A 8 -6.83 -11.24 -9.54
N ASN A 9 -7.12 -12.20 -8.68
CA ASN A 9 -8.06 -13.29 -8.95
C ASN A 9 -9.52 -12.77 -8.92
N ALA A 10 -10.43 -13.49 -9.57
CA ALA A 10 -11.85 -13.18 -9.60
C ALA A 10 -12.19 -11.72 -9.97
N GLY A 11 -11.44 -11.14 -10.91
CA GLY A 11 -11.67 -9.76 -11.39
C GLY A 11 -11.26 -8.67 -10.38
N THR A 12 -10.45 -9.01 -9.38
CA THR A 12 -9.92 -8.03 -8.43
C THR A 12 -8.72 -7.28 -9.03
N THR A 13 -8.46 -6.09 -8.51
CA THR A 13 -7.24 -5.31 -8.72
C THR A 13 -6.52 -5.17 -7.39
N VAL A 14 -5.28 -5.60 -7.34
CA VAL A 14 -4.45 -5.56 -6.13
C VAL A 14 -3.41 -4.46 -6.28
N ALA A 15 -3.37 -3.53 -5.35
CA ALA A 15 -2.35 -2.52 -5.27
C ALA A 15 -1.55 -2.64 -3.98
N ILE A 16 -0.25 -2.52 -4.09
CA ILE A 16 0.70 -2.62 -2.99
C ILE A 16 1.78 -1.55 -3.13
N GLY A 17 2.26 -1.01 -2.03
CA GLY A 17 3.25 0.06 -2.09
C GLY A 17 3.71 0.56 -0.73
N TRP A 18 4.53 1.61 -0.76
CA TRP A 18 5.04 2.28 0.43
C TRP A 18 4.35 3.63 0.65
N ASP A 19 3.73 3.78 1.82
CA ASP A 19 3.25 5.06 2.34
C ASP A 19 4.32 5.67 3.27
N ARG A 20 4.87 6.81 2.83
CA ARG A 20 5.95 7.48 3.55
C ARG A 20 5.41 8.31 4.74
N PRO A 21 4.34 9.12 4.60
CA PRO A 21 3.72 9.79 5.74
C PRO A 21 3.35 8.87 6.91
N LEU A 22 2.82 7.68 6.64
CA LEU A 22 2.46 6.69 7.65
C LEU A 22 3.63 5.76 8.01
N ALA A 23 4.76 5.84 7.29
CA ALA A 23 5.89 4.94 7.47
C ALA A 23 5.49 3.44 7.46
N THR A 24 4.55 3.08 6.58
CA THR A 24 4.00 1.73 6.46
C THR A 24 3.92 1.31 4.99
N PHE A 25 4.06 0.02 4.71
CA PHE A 25 3.56 -0.53 3.46
C PHE A 25 2.02 -0.57 3.50
N PHE A 26 1.39 -0.63 2.33
CA PHE A 26 -0.06 -0.77 2.22
C PHE A 26 -0.44 -1.82 1.20
N VAL A 27 -1.63 -2.38 1.36
CA VAL A 27 -2.30 -3.25 0.38
C VAL A 27 -3.74 -2.78 0.23
N GLN A 28 -4.19 -2.63 -1.01
CA GLN A 28 -5.57 -2.34 -1.37
C GLN A 28 -6.04 -3.36 -2.41
N VAL A 29 -7.16 -4.00 -2.16
CA VAL A 29 -7.79 -4.92 -3.09
C VAL A 29 -9.17 -4.38 -3.44
N LEU A 30 -9.35 -4.06 -4.71
CA LEU A 30 -10.62 -3.59 -5.25
C LEU A 30 -11.23 -4.70 -6.10
N ARG A 31 -12.55 -4.77 -6.13
CA ARG A 31 -13.31 -5.60 -7.07
C ARG A 31 -14.39 -4.73 -7.70
N SER A 32 -14.64 -4.87 -8.99
CA SER A 32 -15.80 -4.20 -9.59
C SER A 32 -17.09 -4.62 -8.89
N HIS A 33 -17.94 -3.64 -8.58
CA HIS A 33 -19.19 -3.84 -7.88
C HIS A 33 -20.10 -4.76 -8.72
N PRO A 34 -20.74 -5.77 -8.12
CA PRO A 34 -21.45 -6.82 -8.88
C PRO A 34 -22.67 -6.30 -9.67
N THR A 35 -23.24 -5.16 -9.26
CA THR A 35 -24.49 -4.63 -9.84
C THR A 35 -24.44 -3.16 -10.26
N MET A 36 -23.33 -2.46 -10.02
CA MET A 36 -23.22 -1.02 -10.30
C MET A 36 -22.02 -0.80 -11.21
N GLU A 37 -22.30 -0.49 -12.48
CA GLU A 37 -21.26 -0.31 -13.48
C GLU A 37 -20.38 0.91 -13.15
N GLY A 38 -19.06 0.70 -13.11
CA GLY A 38 -18.09 1.76 -12.81
C GLY A 38 -17.85 2.01 -11.32
N GLU A 39 -18.50 1.27 -10.42
CA GLU A 39 -18.19 1.29 -8.99
C GLU A 39 -17.30 0.11 -8.60
N ASP A 40 -16.45 0.31 -7.58
CA ASP A 40 -15.56 -0.71 -7.03
C ASP A 40 -15.83 -0.92 -5.54
N ASP A 41 -15.88 -2.17 -5.12
CA ASP A 41 -15.90 -2.61 -3.73
C ASP A 41 -14.47 -2.72 -3.17
N MET A 42 -14.26 -2.14 -1.98
CA MET A 42 -13.04 -2.36 -1.20
C MET A 42 -13.12 -3.73 -0.52
N VAL A 43 -12.37 -4.69 -1.05
CA VAL A 43 -12.32 -6.07 -0.53
C VAL A 43 -11.35 -6.17 0.65
N GLU A 44 -10.22 -5.48 0.57
CA GLU A 44 -9.18 -5.51 1.60
C GLU A 44 -8.43 -4.18 1.58
N TRP A 45 -8.17 -3.60 2.75
CA TRP A 45 -7.30 -2.44 2.89
C TRP A 45 -6.53 -2.51 4.20
N GLN A 46 -5.21 -2.58 4.08
CA GLN A 46 -4.24 -2.61 5.18
C GLN A 46 -3.16 -1.55 4.95
N GLY A 47 -2.50 -1.10 6.02
CA GLY A 47 -1.54 0.01 5.99
C GLY A 47 -2.21 1.37 6.01
N THR A 48 -3.27 1.50 6.81
CA THR A 48 -4.01 2.75 7.05
C THR A 48 -3.55 3.47 8.31
N GLU A 49 -2.84 2.77 9.19
CA GLU A 49 -2.28 3.32 10.42
C GLU A 49 -0.75 3.48 10.33
N PRO A 50 -0.15 4.39 11.12
CA PRO A 50 1.29 4.51 11.16
C PRO A 50 1.97 3.20 11.55
N GLU A 51 3.00 2.81 10.80
CA GLU A 51 3.83 1.62 11.06
C GLU A 51 3.09 0.26 11.07
N GLU A 52 1.84 0.20 10.59
CA GLU A 52 0.97 -0.98 10.62
C GLU A 52 1.58 -2.21 9.91
N LEU A 53 2.17 -2.01 8.74
CA LEU A 53 2.89 -3.00 7.95
C LEU A 53 4.33 -2.53 7.75
N PRO A 54 5.25 -2.86 8.68
CA PRO A 54 6.60 -2.29 8.68
C PRO A 54 7.55 -2.94 7.66
N THR A 55 7.16 -4.06 7.04
CA THR A 55 8.01 -4.80 6.09
C THR A 55 7.31 -5.08 4.77
N ALA A 56 8.06 -5.09 3.67
CA ALA A 56 7.52 -5.47 2.36
C ALA A 56 6.97 -6.90 2.37
N ALA A 57 7.58 -7.81 3.14
CA ALA A 57 7.14 -9.20 3.26
C ALA A 57 5.72 -9.30 3.82
N SER A 58 5.39 -8.56 4.89
CA SER A 58 4.04 -8.56 5.48
C SER A 58 2.98 -8.08 4.50
N ALA A 59 3.28 -7.05 3.70
CA ALA A 59 2.38 -6.58 2.66
C ALA A 59 2.23 -7.60 1.51
N ILE A 60 3.33 -8.25 1.11
CA ILE A 60 3.31 -9.31 0.09
C ILE A 60 2.48 -10.51 0.52
N GLU A 61 2.58 -10.95 1.79
CA GLU A 61 1.78 -12.07 2.31
C GLU A 61 0.27 -11.82 2.21
N ILE A 62 -0.17 -10.57 2.36
CA ILE A 62 -1.56 -10.17 2.23
C ILE A 62 -1.94 -10.11 0.74
N ALA A 63 -1.14 -9.41 -0.07
CA ALA A 63 -1.39 -9.26 -1.51
C ALA A 63 -1.38 -10.61 -2.27
N ALA A 64 -0.54 -11.55 -1.86
CA ALA A 64 -0.41 -12.88 -2.47
C ALA A 64 -1.67 -13.75 -2.33
N ARG A 65 -2.58 -13.41 -1.41
CA ARG A 65 -3.90 -14.08 -1.30
C ARG A 65 -4.81 -13.73 -2.48
N TYR A 66 -4.55 -12.60 -3.14
CA TYR A 66 -5.41 -12.02 -4.17
C TYR A 66 -4.74 -11.98 -5.55
N ALA A 67 -3.41 -11.96 -5.66
CA ALA A 67 -2.72 -11.94 -6.94
C ALA A 67 -1.46 -12.80 -6.93
N SER A 68 -1.05 -13.28 -8.12
CA SER A 68 0.30 -13.79 -8.33
C SER A 68 1.26 -12.61 -8.46
N LEU A 69 2.27 -12.57 -7.60
CA LEU A 69 3.20 -11.44 -7.50
C LEU A 69 4.58 -11.85 -8.07
N PRO A 70 5.33 -10.92 -8.67
CA PRO A 70 6.71 -11.18 -9.08
C PRO A 70 7.62 -11.52 -7.89
N ASP A 71 8.55 -12.45 -8.08
CA ASP A 71 9.51 -12.88 -7.03
C ASP A 71 10.42 -11.74 -6.55
N ASP A 72 10.68 -10.75 -7.40
CA ASP A 72 11.53 -9.59 -7.13
C ASP A 72 10.77 -8.40 -6.49
N LEU A 73 9.46 -8.54 -6.28
CA LEU A 73 8.62 -7.46 -5.75
C LEU A 73 9.08 -6.97 -4.37
N GLY A 74 9.53 -7.88 -3.50
CA GLY A 74 10.03 -7.52 -2.18
C GLY A 74 11.23 -6.58 -2.25
N ALA A 75 12.20 -6.89 -3.11
CA ALA A 75 13.37 -6.04 -3.33
C ALA A 75 12.98 -4.67 -3.93
N THR A 76 12.00 -4.66 -4.83
CA THR A 76 11.46 -3.44 -5.43
C THR A 76 10.81 -2.54 -4.38
N LEU A 77 9.95 -3.09 -3.52
CA LEU A 77 9.25 -2.35 -2.47
C LEU A 77 10.21 -1.77 -1.43
N GLU A 78 11.19 -2.55 -0.99
CA GLU A 78 12.23 -2.05 -0.07
C GLU A 78 13.09 -0.97 -0.71
N THR A 79 13.44 -1.12 -1.98
CA THR A 79 14.16 -0.08 -2.74
C THR A 79 13.34 1.22 -2.79
N ASP A 80 12.04 1.13 -3.03
CA ASP A 80 11.15 2.30 -3.03
C ASP A 80 11.06 2.96 -1.66
N ARG A 81 10.99 2.18 -0.57
CA ARG A 81 11.08 2.70 0.79
C ARG A 81 12.40 3.44 1.01
N LEU A 82 13.53 2.85 0.62
CA LEU A 82 14.86 3.42 0.79
C LEU A 82 15.05 4.74 0.01
N LYS A 83 14.49 4.85 -1.22
CA LYS A 83 14.49 6.10 -1.99
C LYS A 83 13.86 7.28 -1.23
N THR A 84 12.99 6.99 -0.26
CA THR A 84 12.34 8.02 0.54
C THR A 84 13.10 8.47 1.78
N LEU A 85 14.12 7.72 2.23
CA LEU A 85 14.88 8.03 3.45
C LEU A 85 15.69 9.34 3.36
N GLY A 86 16.06 9.76 2.15
CA GLY A 86 16.74 11.05 1.91
C GLY A 86 15.80 12.21 1.59
N SER A 87 14.48 11.98 1.58
CA SER A 87 13.50 13.00 1.21
C SER A 87 12.97 13.70 2.45
N THR A 88 13.33 14.97 2.61
CA THR A 88 12.77 15.82 3.68
C THR A 88 11.30 16.12 3.42
N ASP A 89 10.48 15.99 4.47
CA ASP A 89 9.09 16.41 4.46
C ASP A 89 8.93 17.85 3.97
N GLY A 90 8.01 18.07 3.03
CA GLY A 90 7.57 19.41 2.69
C GLY A 90 6.85 20.07 3.89
N PRO A 91 6.66 21.41 3.88
CA PRO A 91 6.04 22.14 4.99
C PRO A 91 4.69 21.56 5.45
N ALA A 92 3.85 21.10 4.52
CA ALA A 92 2.56 20.48 4.81
C ALA A 92 2.68 19.11 5.50
N GLN A 93 3.64 18.27 5.08
CA GLN A 93 3.87 16.96 5.67
C GLN A 93 4.43 17.08 7.10
N ARG A 94 5.30 18.07 7.34
CA ARG A 94 5.79 18.41 8.69
C ARG A 94 4.66 18.83 9.62
N ALA A 95 3.67 19.56 9.11
CA ALA A 95 2.54 20.04 9.89
C ALA A 95 1.54 18.93 10.26
N VAL A 96 1.34 17.94 9.39
CA VAL A 96 0.39 16.83 9.62
C VAL A 96 0.97 15.76 10.54
N ARG A 97 2.30 15.55 10.54
CA ARG A 97 2.96 14.49 11.29
C ARG A 97 2.57 14.40 12.79
N PRO A 98 2.49 15.50 13.57
CA PRO A 98 2.06 15.45 14.97
C PRO A 98 0.62 14.95 15.21
N PHE A 99 -0.24 15.00 14.19
CA PHE A 99 -1.63 14.57 14.28
C PHE A 99 -1.80 13.07 13.96
N LEU A 100 -0.87 12.48 13.19
CA LEU A 100 -0.89 11.05 12.87
C LEU A 100 -0.48 10.17 14.07
N TYR A 101 0.37 10.70 14.96
CA TYR A 101 0.90 9.96 16.12
C TYR A 101 0.23 10.31 17.46
N ARG A 102 -0.89 11.06 17.45
CA ARG A 102 -1.69 11.36 18.64
C ARG A 102 -3.00 10.58 18.59
N SER A 103 -2.96 9.33 19.02
CA SER A 103 -4.13 8.51 19.38
C SER A 103 -4.09 8.23 20.88
#